data_AF-A0A7X6VDX5-F1
#
_entry.id   AF-A0A7X6VDX5-F1
#
_cell.length_a   1.000
_cell.length_b   1.000
_cell.length_c   1.000
_cell.angle_alpha   90.00
_cell.angle_beta   90.00
_cell.angle_gamma   90.00
#
_symmetry.space_group_name_H-M   'P 1'
#
loop_
_entity.id
_entity.type
_entity.pdbx_description
1 polymer ?
#
loop_
_entity_poly.entity_id
_entity_poly.type
_entity_poly.pdbx_seq_one_letter_code
_entity_poly.pdbx_strand_id
1 'polypeptide(L)'
;NFEMASIADNPNQNGYNFNKSPFWQLCKEVMKLAGEEENWSDRVLWSNLYKVAPFKEGNPDNKLIKETIEQCIKILTYELRLYRPTHVVFVTDGWWFDPTGTFTDSFSQKLDIPVEHNADKSVVIIGKGIYRESNCNAKIIITKRPEGLGITRKEHADHIIRAFASLN
;
A
#
# COMPACT_ATOMS: atom_id res chain seq x y z
N ASN A 1 -14.43 5.88 -22.97
CA ASN A 1 -14.01 4.53 -22.56
C ASN A 1 -12.69 4.65 -21.82
N PHE A 2 -12.73 4.53 -20.48
CA PHE A 2 -11.51 4.35 -19.69
C PHE A 2 -11.21 2.85 -19.70
N GLU A 3 -10.17 2.44 -20.41
CA GLU A 3 -9.61 1.10 -20.26
C GLU A 3 -8.68 1.11 -19.05
N MET A 4 -8.94 0.25 -18.07
CA MET A 4 -7.99 0.00 -16.99
C MET A 4 -6.86 -0.86 -17.55
N ALA A 5 -5.61 -0.47 -17.30
CA ALA A 5 -4.47 -1.30 -17.63
C ALA A 5 -4.55 -2.62 -16.84
N SER A 6 -4.74 -3.72 -17.55
CA SER A 6 -4.72 -5.07 -16.97
C SER A 6 -3.29 -5.53 -16.74
N ILE A 7 -3.02 -6.16 -15.60
CA ILE A 7 -1.74 -6.83 -15.31
C ILE A 7 -1.51 -8.01 -16.29
N ALA A 8 -2.59 -8.56 -16.86
CA ALA A 8 -2.55 -9.69 -17.78
C ALA A 8 -2.23 -9.30 -19.24
N ASP A 9 -2.45 -8.04 -19.64
CA ASP A 9 -2.27 -7.60 -21.03
C ASP A 9 -0.81 -7.17 -21.31
N ASN A 10 0.01 -8.18 -21.57
CA ASN A 10 1.30 -8.21 -22.27
C ASN A 10 2.39 -7.14 -21.95
N PRO A 11 3.48 -7.51 -21.26
CA PRO A 11 4.57 -6.63 -20.83
C PRO A 11 5.65 -6.29 -21.90
N ASN A 12 5.44 -6.56 -23.19
CA ASN A 12 6.53 -6.54 -24.19
C ASN A 12 6.29 -5.68 -25.46
N GLN A 13 5.59 -4.56 -25.36
CA GLN A 13 5.73 -3.46 -26.31
C GLN A 13 5.77 -2.13 -25.54
N ASN A 14 6.97 -1.70 -25.12
CA ASN A 14 7.22 -0.46 -24.34
C ASN A 14 6.38 -0.31 -23.04
N GLY A 15 5.87 -1.41 -22.49
CA GLY A 15 5.00 -1.44 -21.31
C GLY A 15 5.74 -1.66 -19.98
N TYR A 16 5.09 -1.31 -18.87
CA TYR A 16 5.60 -1.48 -17.51
C TYR A 16 5.81 -2.97 -17.19
N ASN A 17 7.04 -3.37 -16.86
CA ASN A 17 7.36 -4.77 -16.58
C ASN A 17 7.07 -5.13 -15.12
N PHE A 18 5.86 -5.67 -14.88
CA PHE A 18 5.40 -6.14 -13.57
C PHE A 18 6.35 -7.17 -12.94
N ASN A 19 7.04 -7.99 -13.73
CA ASN A 19 7.96 -9.01 -13.21
C ASN A 19 9.27 -8.44 -12.65
N LYS A 20 9.62 -7.19 -12.98
CA LYS A 20 10.82 -6.51 -12.44
C LYS A 20 10.51 -5.58 -11.28
N SER A 21 9.24 -5.26 -11.05
CA SER A 21 8.84 -4.34 -10.00
C SER A 21 8.87 -5.05 -8.64
N PRO A 22 9.70 -4.58 -7.68
CA PRO A 22 9.72 -5.14 -6.33
C PRO A 22 8.34 -5.14 -5.66
N PHE A 23 7.54 -4.10 -5.93
CA PHE A 23 6.17 -3.98 -5.45
C PHE A 23 5.29 -5.13 -5.95
N TRP A 24 5.25 -5.37 -7.27
CA TRP A 24 4.39 -6.42 -7.83
C TRP A 24 4.87 -7.83 -7.50
N GLN A 25 6.19 -8.03 -7.39
CA GLN A 25 6.73 -9.29 -6.87
C GLN A 25 6.26 -9.56 -5.43
N LEU A 26 6.24 -8.53 -4.57
CA LEU A 26 5.71 -8.66 -3.21
C LEU A 26 4.21 -8.98 -3.22
N CYS A 27 3.41 -8.28 -4.03
CA CYS A 27 1.98 -8.56 -4.17
C CYS A 27 1.72 -10.01 -4.55
N LYS A 28 2.46 -10.53 -5.54
CA LYS A 28 2.35 -11.93 -5.97
C LYS A 28 2.66 -12.91 -4.84
N GLU A 29 3.73 -12.68 -4.08
CA GLU A 29 4.09 -13.55 -2.95
C GLU A 29 3.04 -13.49 -1.82
N VAL A 30 2.49 -12.31 -1.51
CA VAL A 30 1.40 -12.18 -0.52
C VAL A 30 0.17 -12.98 -0.95
N MET A 31 -0.25 -12.84 -2.21
CA MET A 31 -1.43 -13.56 -2.71
C MET A 31 -1.18 -15.07 -2.77
N LYS A 32 0.02 -15.49 -3.19
CA LYS A 32 0.41 -16.90 -3.15
C LYS A 32 0.31 -17.50 -1.75
N LEU A 33 0.84 -16.81 -0.74
CA LEU A 33 0.77 -17.27 0.66
C LEU A 33 -0.66 -17.21 1.22
N ALA A 34 -1.51 -16.36 0.67
CA ALA A 34 -2.94 -16.32 0.98
C ALA A 34 -3.75 -17.43 0.27
N GLY A 35 -3.12 -18.25 -0.57
CA GLY A 35 -3.76 -19.37 -1.29
C GLY A 35 -4.31 -19.00 -2.68
N GLU A 36 -4.01 -17.81 -3.19
CA GLU A 36 -4.51 -17.28 -4.47
C GLU A 36 -3.34 -17.11 -5.46
N GLU A 37 -2.71 -18.22 -5.88
CA GLU A 37 -1.57 -18.16 -6.83
C GLU A 37 -2.03 -18.00 -8.28
N GLU A 38 -3.11 -18.67 -8.66
CA GLU A 38 -3.70 -18.59 -9.99
C GLU A 38 -4.59 -17.34 -10.10
N ASN A 39 -4.42 -16.55 -11.16
CA ASN A 39 -5.16 -15.30 -11.39
C ASN A 39 -5.12 -14.30 -10.21
N TRP A 40 -4.03 -14.30 -9.44
CA TRP A 40 -3.87 -13.47 -8.24
C TRP A 40 -4.18 -11.98 -8.48
N SER A 41 -3.89 -11.48 -9.69
CA SER A 41 -4.13 -10.10 -10.10
C SER A 41 -5.62 -9.73 -10.08
N ASP A 42 -6.51 -10.68 -10.35
CA ASP A 42 -7.96 -10.44 -10.43
C ASP A 42 -8.58 -10.24 -9.04
N ARG A 43 -7.85 -10.62 -7.99
CA ARG A 43 -8.21 -10.47 -6.59
C ARG A 43 -7.58 -9.24 -5.93
N VAL A 44 -6.74 -8.51 -6.66
CA VAL A 44 -6.00 -7.35 -6.14
C VAL A 44 -6.49 -6.07 -6.79
N LEU A 45 -6.91 -5.12 -5.95
CA LEU A 45 -7.00 -3.72 -6.32
C LEU A 45 -5.73 -3.02 -5.85
N TRP A 46 -5.16 -2.16 -6.69
CA TRP A 46 -4.04 -1.30 -6.30
C TRP A 46 -4.40 0.17 -6.50
N SER A 47 -3.89 1.03 -5.63
CA SER A 47 -4.04 2.47 -5.76
C SER A 47 -2.85 3.17 -5.11
N ASN A 48 -2.46 4.32 -5.67
CA ASN A 48 -1.40 5.14 -5.09
C ASN A 48 -1.89 5.84 -3.82
N LEU A 49 -1.01 5.98 -2.83
CA LEU A 49 -1.30 6.73 -1.60
C LEU A 49 -1.48 8.22 -1.89
N TYR A 50 -0.55 8.80 -2.66
CA TYR A 50 -0.64 10.17 -3.18
C TYR A 50 -1.15 10.14 -4.62
N LYS A 51 -2.20 10.92 -4.90
CA LYS A 51 -2.93 10.85 -6.17
C LYS A 51 -2.35 11.76 -7.26
N VAL A 52 -1.51 12.71 -6.88
CA VAL A 52 -0.86 13.65 -7.78
C VAL A 52 0.66 13.52 -7.59
N ALA A 53 1.37 13.37 -8.70
CA ALA A 53 2.83 13.30 -8.73
C ALA A 53 3.34 14.01 -10.01
N PRO A 54 4.55 14.57 -10.01
CA PRO A 54 5.12 15.18 -11.20
C PRO A 54 5.31 14.13 -12.30
N PHE A 55 5.01 14.46 -13.56
CA PHE A 55 5.07 13.51 -14.66
C PHE A 55 6.50 12.99 -14.96
N LYS A 56 7.51 13.86 -14.79
CA LYS A 56 8.92 13.55 -15.09
C LYS A 56 9.72 13.14 -13.86
N GLU A 57 9.17 13.33 -12.67
CA GLU A 57 9.83 13.04 -11.41
C GLU A 57 9.06 11.91 -10.70
N GLY A 58 9.62 11.37 -9.62
CA GLY A 58 9.00 10.26 -8.90
C GLY A 58 7.87 10.72 -7.98
N ASN A 59 8.04 10.47 -6.69
CA ASN A 59 7.07 10.87 -5.66
C ASN A 59 6.88 12.40 -5.62
N PRO A 60 5.72 12.90 -5.15
CA PRO A 60 5.50 14.33 -4.96
C PRO A 60 6.47 14.93 -3.93
N ASP A 61 6.78 16.22 -4.09
CA ASP A 61 7.55 17.00 -3.12
C ASP A 61 6.67 17.47 -1.93
N ASN A 62 7.30 18.05 -0.92
CA ASN A 62 6.59 18.51 0.28
C ASN A 62 5.55 19.59 -0.01
N LYS A 63 5.77 20.44 -1.02
CA LYS A 63 4.83 21.50 -1.38
C LYS A 63 3.56 20.88 -1.97
N LEU A 64 3.71 19.99 -2.93
CA LEU A 64 2.61 19.29 -3.58
C LEU A 64 1.86 18.39 -2.59
N ILE A 65 2.57 17.69 -1.70
CA ILE A 65 1.94 16.92 -0.62
C ILE A 65 1.09 17.84 0.26
N LYS A 66 1.64 18.96 0.73
CA LYS A 66 0.89 19.92 1.57
C LYS A 66 -0.41 20.38 0.92
N GLU A 67 -0.37 20.62 -0.38
CA GLU A 67 -1.52 21.11 -1.15
C GLU A 67 -2.57 20.02 -1.45
N THR A 68 -2.22 18.73 -1.30
CA THR A 68 -3.05 17.61 -1.79
C THR A 68 -3.35 16.51 -0.77
N ILE A 69 -2.71 16.51 0.40
CA ILE A 69 -2.81 15.41 1.36
C ILE A 69 -4.24 15.17 1.86
N GLU A 70 -5.00 16.23 2.17
CA GLU A 70 -6.40 16.09 2.58
C GLU A 70 -7.25 15.41 1.50
N GLN A 71 -7.03 15.75 0.24
CA GLN A 71 -7.75 15.21 -0.91
C GLN A 71 -7.34 13.75 -1.14
N CYS A 72 -6.06 13.43 -0.99
CA CYS A 72 -5.58 12.04 -1.05
C CYS A 72 -6.24 11.19 0.05
N ILE A 73 -6.33 11.70 1.27
CA ILE A 73 -7.01 11.06 2.41
C ILE A 73 -8.50 10.86 2.12
N LYS A 74 -9.18 11.88 1.60
CA LYS A 74 -10.60 11.80 1.20
C LYS A 74 -10.81 10.73 0.13
N ILE A 75 -9.99 10.72 -0.92
CA ILE A 75 -10.07 9.73 -2.00
C ILE A 75 -9.84 8.31 -1.46
N LEU A 76 -8.81 8.10 -0.64
CA LEU A 76 -8.55 6.80 -0.01
C LEU A 76 -9.77 6.32 0.82
N THR A 77 -10.37 7.21 1.60
CA THR A 77 -11.56 6.89 2.40
C THR A 77 -12.73 6.47 1.49
N TYR A 78 -12.91 7.14 0.35
CA TYR A 78 -13.92 6.74 -0.64
C TYR A 78 -13.59 5.40 -1.30
N GLU A 79 -12.33 5.14 -1.65
CA GLU A 79 -11.89 3.86 -2.22
C GLU A 79 -12.18 2.70 -1.26
N LEU A 80 -11.85 2.85 0.03
CA LEU A 80 -12.14 1.84 1.06
C LEU A 80 -13.64 1.56 1.20
N ARG A 81 -14.48 2.60 1.13
CA ARG A 81 -15.95 2.46 1.20
C ARG A 81 -16.55 1.85 -0.06
N LEU A 82 -16.00 2.19 -1.23
CA LEU A 82 -16.48 1.72 -2.52
C LEU A 82 -16.17 0.24 -2.73
N TYR A 83 -14.90 -0.14 -2.56
CA TYR A 83 -14.42 -1.49 -2.86
C TYR A 83 -14.60 -2.46 -1.69
N ARG A 84 -14.74 -1.96 -0.46
CA ARG A 84 -14.92 -2.76 0.77
C ARG A 84 -13.93 -3.92 0.88
N PRO A 85 -12.62 -3.64 0.76
CA PRO A 85 -11.62 -4.70 0.86
C PRO A 85 -11.66 -5.34 2.25
N THR A 86 -11.41 -6.65 2.32
CA THR A 86 -11.26 -7.35 3.60
C THR A 86 -9.87 -7.14 4.22
N HIS A 87 -8.86 -6.92 3.37
CA HIS A 87 -7.46 -6.75 3.73
C HIS A 87 -6.84 -5.63 2.90
N VAL A 88 -6.04 -4.77 3.54
CA VAL A 88 -5.31 -3.67 2.89
C VAL A 88 -3.86 -3.69 3.35
N VAL A 89 -2.93 -3.62 2.40
CA VAL A 89 -1.50 -3.47 2.69
C VAL A 89 -1.02 -2.15 2.13
N PHE A 90 -0.59 -1.25 3.00
CA PHE A 90 0.15 -0.06 2.61
C PHE A 90 1.64 -0.40 2.54
N VAL A 91 2.16 -0.51 1.31
CA VAL A 91 3.58 -0.73 1.04
C VAL A 91 4.27 0.63 0.95
N THR A 92 4.68 1.17 2.09
CA THR A 92 5.20 2.53 2.22
C THR A 92 6.01 2.69 3.51
N ASP A 93 6.83 3.72 3.62
CA ASP A 93 7.57 4.00 4.85
C ASP A 93 6.78 4.91 5.78
N GLY A 94 7.16 4.94 7.06
CA GLY A 94 6.38 5.58 8.13
C GLY A 94 6.06 7.04 7.84
N TRP A 95 7.05 7.82 7.38
CA TRP A 95 6.85 9.24 7.05
C TRP A 95 5.83 9.46 5.93
N TRP A 96 5.76 8.58 4.92
CA TRP A 96 4.82 8.75 3.80
C TRP A 96 3.37 8.48 4.21
N PHE A 97 3.15 7.56 5.15
CA PHE A 97 1.83 7.26 5.70
C PHE A 97 1.44 8.23 6.81
N ASP A 98 2.42 8.66 7.59
CA ASP A 98 2.21 9.48 8.77
C ASP A 98 3.22 10.65 8.85
N PRO A 99 3.13 11.65 7.96
CA PRO A 99 4.05 12.79 7.95
C PRO A 99 3.80 13.79 9.09
N THR A 100 3.23 13.33 10.21
CA THR A 100 3.00 14.14 11.41
C THR A 100 4.31 14.74 11.89
N GLY A 101 4.32 16.07 12.03
CA GLY A 101 5.54 16.86 12.26
C GLY A 101 5.96 17.70 11.04
N THR A 102 5.46 17.38 9.85
CA THR A 102 5.59 18.22 8.64
C THR A 102 4.23 18.81 8.22
N PHE A 103 3.18 18.00 8.28
CA PHE A 103 1.81 18.40 7.92
C PHE A 103 0.84 18.18 9.09
N THR A 104 -0.30 18.86 9.03
CA THR A 104 -1.39 18.74 10.01
C THR A 104 -2.18 17.46 9.86
N ASP A 105 -2.27 16.95 8.64
CA ASP A 105 -3.07 15.79 8.27
C ASP A 105 -2.19 14.59 7.95
N SER A 106 -2.64 13.39 8.35
CA SER A 106 -2.01 12.15 7.96
C SER A 106 -2.98 10.99 7.76
N PHE A 107 -2.56 9.97 7.02
CA PHE A 107 -3.38 8.77 6.80
C PHE A 107 -3.53 7.97 8.09
N SER A 108 -2.47 7.91 8.91
CA SER A 108 -2.48 7.33 10.26
C SER A 108 -3.57 7.93 11.13
N GLN A 109 -3.64 9.26 11.22
CA GLN A 109 -4.67 9.95 11.99
C GLN A 109 -6.08 9.69 11.45
N LYS A 110 -6.26 9.74 10.12
CA LYS A 110 -7.59 9.52 9.53
C LYS A 110 -8.09 8.08 9.75
N LEU A 111 -7.20 7.10 9.61
CA LEU A 111 -7.54 5.68 9.69
C LEU A 111 -7.48 5.13 11.12
N ASP A 112 -6.99 5.93 12.08
CA ASP A 112 -6.72 5.54 13.47
C ASP A 112 -5.80 4.32 13.55
N ILE A 113 -4.68 4.36 12.81
CA ILE A 113 -3.70 3.27 12.78
C ILE A 113 -2.32 3.81 13.17
N PRO A 114 -1.80 3.44 14.36
CA PRO A 114 -0.50 3.90 14.81
C PRO A 114 0.62 3.37 13.92
N VAL A 115 1.64 4.21 13.71
CA VAL A 115 2.83 3.90 12.92
C VAL A 115 4.10 4.15 13.71
N GLU A 116 5.04 3.22 13.62
CA GLU A 116 6.36 3.32 14.20
C GLU A 116 7.32 4.06 13.25
N HIS A 117 7.70 5.29 13.61
CA HIS A 117 8.52 6.18 12.78
C HIS A 117 10.02 5.92 12.82
N ASN A 118 10.52 5.35 13.93
CA ASN A 118 11.94 5.10 14.17
C ASN A 118 12.24 3.61 14.36
N ALA A 119 11.44 2.76 13.70
CA ALA A 119 11.59 1.33 13.80
C ALA A 119 12.96 0.88 13.28
N ASP A 120 13.59 -0.06 13.98
CA ASP A 120 14.86 -0.67 13.57
C ASP A 120 14.79 -1.16 12.11
N LYS A 121 15.93 -1.20 11.40
CA LYS A 121 15.96 -1.65 10.00
C LYS A 121 15.39 -3.04 9.81
N SER A 122 15.51 -3.92 10.81
CA SER A 122 14.92 -5.25 10.83
C SER A 122 13.39 -5.27 10.97
N VAL A 123 12.76 -4.18 11.41
CA VAL A 123 11.31 -4.07 11.51
C VAL A 123 10.71 -3.81 10.14
N VAL A 124 9.98 -4.80 9.63
CA VAL A 124 9.33 -4.77 8.31
C VAL A 124 7.90 -4.22 8.38
N ILE A 125 7.15 -4.60 9.43
CA ILE A 125 5.78 -4.14 9.67
C ILE A 125 5.84 -2.98 10.64
N ILE A 126 5.42 -1.80 10.20
CA ILE A 126 5.54 -0.55 10.95
C ILE A 126 4.20 -0.02 11.46
N GLY A 127 3.09 -0.65 11.08
CA GLY A 127 1.77 -0.33 11.60
C GLY A 127 0.77 -1.42 11.30
N LYS A 128 -0.25 -1.56 12.14
CA LYS A 128 -1.35 -2.50 11.93
C LYS A 128 -2.60 -2.07 12.70
N GLY A 129 -3.77 -2.35 12.15
CA GLY A 129 -5.04 -2.02 12.80
C GLY A 129 -6.24 -2.57 12.04
N ILE A 130 -7.43 -2.35 12.60
CA ILE A 130 -8.69 -2.71 11.95
C ILE A 130 -9.46 -1.42 11.69
N TYR A 131 -9.65 -1.10 10.42
CA TYR A 131 -10.43 0.05 10.00
C TYR A 131 -11.91 -0.33 9.93
N ARG A 132 -12.74 0.39 10.70
CA ARG A 132 -14.19 0.21 10.75
C ARG A 132 -14.86 1.54 10.53
N GLU A 133 -15.35 1.78 9.31
CA GLU A 133 -16.14 2.97 9.00
C GLU A 133 -17.25 2.61 8.01
N SER A 134 -18.47 3.02 8.33
CA SER A 134 -19.67 2.70 7.54
C SER A 134 -19.84 1.18 7.34
N ASN A 135 -19.73 0.70 6.09
CA ASN A 135 -19.86 -0.70 5.70
C ASN A 135 -18.53 -1.33 5.28
N CYS A 136 -17.40 -0.71 5.64
CA CYS A 136 -16.07 -1.25 5.43
C CYS A 136 -15.52 -1.76 6.78
N ASN A 137 -15.08 -3.03 6.77
CA ASN A 137 -14.36 -3.66 7.88
C ASN A 137 -13.13 -4.31 7.28
N ALA A 138 -12.00 -3.60 7.36
CA ALA A 138 -10.75 -4.01 6.72
C ALA A 138 -9.65 -4.19 7.75
N LYS A 139 -8.94 -5.31 7.66
CA LYS A 139 -7.64 -5.45 8.35
C LYS A 139 -6.62 -4.65 7.55
N ILE A 140 -5.84 -3.81 8.23
CA ILE A 140 -4.86 -2.93 7.60
C ILE A 140 -3.48 -3.19 8.16
N ILE A 141 -2.51 -3.35 7.27
CA ILE A 141 -1.09 -3.48 7.56
C ILE A 141 -0.32 -2.38 6.85
N ILE A 142 0.63 -1.76 7.54
CA ILE A 142 1.59 -0.82 6.97
C ILE A 142 2.97 -1.46 7.07
N THR A 143 3.66 -1.56 5.93
CA THR A 143 4.96 -2.20 5.84
C THR A 143 5.91 -1.36 5.01
N LYS A 144 7.19 -1.34 5.41
CA LYS A 144 8.26 -0.68 4.65
C LYS A 144 8.27 -1.16 3.21
N ARG A 145 8.80 -0.33 2.31
CA ARG A 145 8.92 -0.70 0.90
C ARG A 145 9.87 -1.90 0.74
N PRO A 146 9.63 -2.77 -0.25
CA PRO A 146 10.43 -3.98 -0.45
C PRO A 146 11.90 -3.72 -0.84
N GLU A 147 12.23 -2.54 -1.34
CA GLU A 147 13.59 -2.17 -1.75
C GLU A 147 14.51 -1.97 -0.54
N GLY A 148 15.72 -2.55 -0.59
CA GLY A 148 16.77 -2.26 0.39
C GLY A 148 16.60 -2.89 1.78
N LEU A 149 15.59 -3.73 2.00
CA LEU A 149 15.36 -4.40 3.29
C LEU A 149 16.32 -5.56 3.61
N GLY A 150 17.03 -6.08 2.61
CA GLY A 150 17.94 -7.22 2.80
C GLY A 150 17.24 -8.57 3.03
N ILE A 151 15.92 -8.64 2.82
CA ILE A 151 15.11 -9.87 2.88
C ILE A 151 14.48 -10.17 1.52
N THR A 152 14.12 -11.43 1.30
CA THR A 152 13.39 -11.88 0.12
C THR A 152 11.94 -11.38 0.12
N ARG A 153 11.31 -11.37 -1.05
CA ARG A 153 9.88 -11.01 -1.19
C ARG A 153 8.96 -11.99 -0.47
N LYS A 154 9.35 -13.27 -0.43
CA LYS A 154 8.64 -14.31 0.32
C LYS A 154 8.69 -14.06 1.83
N GLU A 155 9.88 -13.77 2.38
CA GLU A 155 10.01 -13.44 3.82
C GLU A 155 9.22 -12.18 4.18
N HIS A 156 9.25 -11.16 3.33
CA HIS A 156 8.44 -9.95 3.50
C HIS A 156 6.94 -10.27 3.49
N ALA A 157 6.48 -11.07 2.53
CA ALA A 157 5.10 -11.53 2.46
C ALA A 157 4.70 -12.36 3.70
N ASP A 158 5.58 -13.23 4.21
CA ASP A 158 5.36 -13.97 5.46
C ASP A 158 5.15 -13.02 6.65
N HIS A 159 5.93 -11.93 6.76
CA HIS A 159 5.71 -10.91 7.78
C HIS A 159 4.32 -10.26 7.67
N ILE A 160 3.85 -9.98 6.45
CA ILE A 160 2.52 -9.39 6.20
C ILE A 160 1.41 -10.37 6.61
N ILE A 161 1.49 -11.64 6.18
CA ILE A 161 0.49 -12.67 6.50
C ILE A 161 0.40 -12.89 8.01
N ARG A 162 1.54 -13.01 8.70
CA ARG A 162 1.58 -13.13 10.17
C ARG A 162 0.98 -11.90 10.86
N ALA A 163 1.22 -10.71 10.33
CA ALA A 163 0.66 -9.49 10.89
C ALA A 163 -0.87 -9.45 10.74
N PHE A 164 -1.42 -9.85 9.59
CA PHE A 164 -2.87 -10.01 9.41
C PHE A 164 -3.47 -11.04 10.37
N ALA A 165 -2.81 -12.18 10.56
CA ALA A 165 -3.26 -13.22 11.49
C ALA A 165 -3.28 -12.74 12.96
N SER A 166 -2.47 -11.73 13.31
CA SER A 166 -2.46 -11.15 14.66
C SER A 166 -3.60 -10.17 14.93
N LEU A 167 -4.32 -9.73 13.89
CA LEU A 167 -5.50 -8.89 13.99
C LEU A 167 -6.72 -9.81 13.99
N ASN A 168 -7.15 -10.26 15.17
CA ASN A 168 -8.39 -11.04 15.34
C ASN A 168 -9.62 -10.13 15.25
#